data_AF-A0A9P8N4J7-F1
#
_entry.id   AF-A0A9P8N4J7-F1
#
_cell.length_a   1.000
_cell.length_b   1.000
_cell.length_c   1.000
_cell.angle_alpha   90.00
_cell.angle_beta   90.00
_cell.angle_gamma   90.00
#
_symmetry.space_group_name_H-M   'P 1'
#
loop_
_entity.id
_entity.type
_entity.pdbx_description
1 polymer ?
#
loop_
_entity_poly.entity_id
_entity_poly.type
_entity_poly.pdbx_seq_one_letter_code
_entity_poly.pdbx_strand_id
1 'polypeptide(L)'
;MRNDLRNEMRTINRKLDDLDRKVDGLDRKVTVLDKNFTARMQNSIVVHESVDLAPLCNVRTGNPIPGCPATLGDLDNVSSQEAADLLRSWVNRSRED
;
A
#
# COMPACT_ATOMS: atom_id res chain seq x y z
N MET A 1 4.11 19.44 -42.80
CA MET A 1 2.73 19.54 -42.29
C MET A 1 2.07 18.19 -42.00
N ARG A 2 1.75 17.32 -42.98
CA ARG A 2 1.10 16.01 -42.71
C ARG A 2 1.93 15.06 -41.83
N ASN A 3 3.25 15.07 -42.00
CA ASN A 3 4.18 14.25 -41.21
C ASN A 3 4.35 14.77 -39.78
N ASP A 4 4.30 16.08 -39.59
CA ASP A 4 4.41 16.73 -38.28
C ASP A 4 3.18 16.40 -37.42
N LEU A 5 1.99 16.55 -38.00
CA LEU A 5 0.72 16.15 -37.36
C LEU A 5 0.72 14.67 -36.97
N ARG A 6 1.26 13.79 -37.81
CA ARG A 6 1.38 12.35 -37.50
C ARG A 6 2.32 12.10 -36.31
N ASN A 7 3.40 12.85 -36.20
CA ASN A 7 4.37 12.71 -35.10
C ASN A 7 3.81 13.27 -33.78
N GLU A 8 3.08 14.38 -33.84
CA GLU A 8 2.34 14.93 -32.71
C GLU A 8 1.28 13.93 -32.21
N MET A 9 0.47 13.36 -33.12
CA MET A 9 -0.55 12.37 -32.77
C MET A 9 0.07 11.13 -32.10
N ARG A 10 1.19 10.60 -32.63
CA ARG A 10 1.92 9.48 -32.00
C ARG A 10 2.43 9.84 -30.60
N THR A 11 2.87 11.07 -30.40
CA THR A 11 3.36 11.54 -29.11
C THR A 11 2.22 11.67 -28.10
N ILE A 12 1.06 12.17 -28.54
CA ILE A 12 -0.16 12.25 -27.72
C ILE A 12 -0.61 10.84 -27.32
N ASN A 13 -0.71 9.90 -28.26
CA ASN A 13 -1.11 8.52 -27.95
C ASN A 13 -0.20 7.89 -26.89
N ARG A 14 1.13 8.02 -27.04
CA ARG A 14 2.07 7.50 -26.02
C ARG A 14 1.88 8.14 -24.64
N LYS A 15 1.55 9.44 -24.58
CA LYS A 15 1.27 10.13 -23.32
C LYS A 15 -0.05 9.68 -22.70
N LEU A 16 -1.07 9.41 -23.53
CA LEU A 16 -2.35 8.84 -23.07
C LEU A 16 -2.14 7.43 -22.50
N ASP A 17 -1.38 6.57 -23.18
CA ASP A 17 -1.07 5.22 -22.68
C ASP A 17 -0.25 5.25 -21.37
N ASP A 18 0.63 6.24 -21.20
CA ASP A 18 1.37 6.46 -19.94
C ASP A 18 0.45 6.96 -18.82
N LEU A 19 -0.48 7.86 -19.14
CA LEU A 19 -1.45 8.38 -18.17
C LEU A 19 -2.41 7.28 -17.72
N ASP A 20 -2.92 6.47 -18.65
CA ASP A 20 -3.82 5.36 -18.37
C ASP A 20 -3.21 4.40 -17.35
N ARG A 21 -1.96 3.98 -17.58
CA ARG A 21 -1.21 3.13 -16.65
C ARG A 21 -0.99 3.78 -15.28
N LYS A 22 -0.81 5.10 -15.23
CA LYS A 22 -0.67 5.84 -13.96
C LYS A 22 -1.99 5.92 -13.20
N VAL A 23 -3.10 6.10 -13.92
CA VAL A 23 -4.45 6.11 -13.34
C VAL A 23 -4.78 4.74 -12.76
N ASP A 24 -4.52 3.66 -13.49
CA ASP A 24 -4.65 2.28 -12.98
C ASP A 24 -3.82 2.05 -11.72
N GLY A 25 -2.57 2.52 -11.73
CA GLY A 25 -1.68 2.45 -10.58
C GLY A 25 -2.20 3.24 -9.38
N LEU A 26 -2.86 4.37 -9.60
CA LEU A 26 -3.46 5.18 -8.54
C LEU A 26 -4.73 4.53 -7.99
N ASP A 27 -5.60 4.01 -8.85
CA ASP A 27 -6.82 3.30 -8.46
C ASP A 27 -6.53 2.14 -7.50
N ARG A 28 -5.52 1.32 -7.84
CA ARG A 28 -5.04 0.24 -6.96
C ARG A 28 -4.58 0.75 -5.60
N LYS A 29 -3.80 1.84 -5.58
CA LYS A 29 -3.30 2.44 -4.32
C LYS A 29 -4.43 2.99 -3.47
N VAL A 30 -5.41 3.67 -4.07
CA VAL A 30 -6.60 4.19 -3.39
C VAL A 30 -7.40 3.03 -2.77
N THR A 31 -7.61 1.95 -3.53
CA THR A 31 -8.28 0.74 -3.01
C THR A 31 -7.57 0.16 -1.79
N VAL A 32 -6.23 0.08 -1.80
CA VAL A 32 -5.48 -0.44 -0.64
C VAL A 32 -5.50 0.53 0.54
N LEU A 33 -5.46 1.84 0.29
CA LEU A 33 -5.59 2.85 1.34
C LEU A 33 -6.96 2.79 2.02
N ASP A 34 -8.04 2.58 1.25
CA ASP A 34 -9.39 2.40 1.79
C ASP A 34 -9.47 1.16 2.69
N LYS A 35 -8.94 0.01 2.23
CA LYS A 35 -8.81 -1.20 3.07
C LYS A 35 -8.08 -0.94 4.38
N ASN A 36 -6.93 -0.24 4.32
CA ASN A 36 -6.17 0.10 5.51
C ASN A 36 -6.91 1.06 6.44
N PHE A 37 -7.70 1.97 5.89
CA PHE A 37 -8.53 2.87 6.69
C PHE A 37 -9.62 2.09 7.44
N THR A 38 -10.32 1.17 6.76
CA THR A 38 -11.28 0.27 7.41
C THR A 38 -10.64 -0.60 8.48
N ALA A 39 -9.48 -1.20 8.19
CA ALA A 39 -8.75 -2.03 9.15
C ALA A 39 -8.36 -1.23 10.41
N ARG A 40 -7.88 0.01 10.25
CA ARG A 40 -7.57 0.89 11.39
C ARG A 40 -8.80 1.24 12.21
N MET A 41 -9.93 1.50 11.55
CA MET A 41 -11.20 1.76 12.22
C MET A 41 -11.63 0.55 13.06
N GLN A 42 -11.57 -0.66 12.49
CA GLN A 42 -11.85 -1.90 13.19
C GLN A 42 -10.89 -2.12 14.38
N ASN A 43 -9.59 -1.93 14.17
CA ASN A 43 -8.59 -2.14 15.22
C ASN A 43 -8.73 -1.12 16.36
N SER A 44 -9.20 0.09 16.08
CA SER A 44 -9.36 1.14 17.10
C SER A 44 -10.43 0.85 18.17
N ILE A 45 -11.35 -0.08 17.90
CA ILE A 45 -12.39 -0.49 18.86
C ILE A 45 -12.05 -1.80 19.58
N VAL A 46 -10.93 -2.44 19.23
CA VAL A 46 -10.47 -3.65 19.91
C VAL A 46 -9.87 -3.25 21.26
N VAL A 47 -10.29 -3.94 22.33
CA VAL A 47 -9.84 -3.66 23.71
C VAL A 47 -9.38 -4.92 24.46
N HIS A 48 -9.55 -6.09 23.87
CA HIS A 48 -9.17 -7.37 24.48
C HIS A 48 -7.94 -7.95 23.80
N GLU A 49 -7.03 -8.50 24.61
CA GLU A 49 -5.72 -8.99 24.17
C GLU A 49 -5.80 -10.08 23.08
N SER A 50 -6.79 -10.98 23.15
CA SER A 50 -6.89 -12.12 22.23
C SER A 50 -7.76 -11.87 21.00
N VAL A 51 -8.28 -10.65 20.82
CA VAL A 51 -9.13 -10.34 19.66
C VAL A 51 -8.25 -10.05 18.45
N ASP A 52 -8.62 -10.66 17.32
CA ASP A 52 -7.92 -10.50 16.05
C ASP A 52 -7.99 -9.04 15.57
N LEU A 53 -6.83 -8.50 15.22
CA LEU A 53 -6.65 -7.25 14.52
C LEU A 53 -6.75 -7.49 13.02
N ALA A 54 -7.46 -6.61 12.32
CA ALA A 54 -7.46 -6.56 10.88
C ALA A 54 -6.05 -6.23 10.37
N PRO A 55 -5.51 -6.99 9.39
CA PRO A 55 -4.17 -6.76 8.88
C PRO A 55 -4.10 -5.48 8.06
N LEU A 56 -2.98 -4.77 8.16
CA LEU A 56 -2.65 -3.67 7.25
C LEU A 56 -1.94 -4.21 6.01
N CYS A 57 -2.19 -3.58 4.87
CA CYS A 57 -1.64 -3.93 3.58
C CYS A 57 -0.62 -2.89 3.09
N ASN A 58 0.40 -3.34 2.37
CA ASN A 58 1.35 -2.45 1.71
C ASN A 58 0.67 -1.77 0.51
N VAL A 59 0.69 -0.43 0.45
CA VAL A 59 0.00 0.36 -0.59
C VAL A 59 0.52 0.09 -2.01
N ARG A 60 1.79 -0.31 -2.16
CA ARG A 60 2.37 -0.62 -3.47
C ARG A 60 1.98 -2.00 -3.98
N THR A 61 2.02 -3.00 -3.11
CA THR A 61 1.84 -4.42 -3.51
C THR A 61 0.42 -4.92 -3.27
N GLY A 62 -0.34 -4.26 -2.40
CA GLY A 62 -1.67 -4.69 -1.96
C GLY A 62 -1.68 -5.89 -0.99
N ASN A 63 -0.52 -6.46 -0.67
CA ASN A 63 -0.40 -7.62 0.20
C ASN A 63 -0.37 -7.22 1.69
N PRO A 64 -0.82 -8.09 2.60
CA PRO A 64 -0.65 -7.90 4.03
C PRO A 64 0.80 -7.63 4.40
N ILE A 65 1.00 -6.73 5.35
CA ILE A 65 2.32 -6.38 5.85
C ILE A 65 2.83 -7.56 6.71
N PRO A 66 3.97 -8.17 6.36
CA PRO A 66 4.49 -9.31 7.09
C PRO A 66 4.98 -8.89 8.49
N GLY A 67 4.74 -9.75 9.47
CA GLY A 67 5.16 -9.55 10.86
C GLY A 67 4.35 -8.50 11.62
N CYS A 68 3.23 -8.03 11.08
CA CYS A 68 2.27 -7.26 11.88
C CYS A 68 1.66 -8.15 12.97
N PRO A 69 1.55 -7.66 14.22
CA PRO A 69 0.84 -8.35 15.30
C PRO A 69 -0.59 -8.72 14.89
N ALA A 70 -1.01 -9.94 15.20
CA ALA A 70 -2.34 -10.44 14.85
C ALA A 70 -3.38 -10.08 15.92
N THR A 71 -2.96 -9.79 17.14
CA THR A 71 -3.83 -9.44 18.28
C THR A 71 -3.25 -8.28 19.10
N LEU A 72 -4.04 -7.72 20.02
CA LEU A 72 -3.52 -6.72 20.97
C LEU A 72 -2.46 -7.32 21.91
N GLY A 73 -2.62 -8.57 22.32
CA GLY A 73 -1.64 -9.28 23.14
C GLY A 73 -0.32 -9.46 22.39
N ASP A 74 -0.36 -9.78 21.10
CA ASP A 74 0.85 -9.83 20.28
C ASP A 74 1.52 -8.45 20.22
N LEU A 75 0.72 -7.38 20.06
CA LEU A 75 1.20 -6.00 19.97
C LEU A 75 1.90 -5.55 21.25
N ASP A 76 1.31 -5.85 22.41
CA ASP A 76 1.88 -5.51 23.73
C ASP A 76 3.18 -6.27 24.01
N ASN A 77 3.37 -7.44 23.39
CA ASN A 77 4.58 -8.24 23.52
C ASN A 77 5.68 -7.87 22.51
N VAL A 78 5.41 -6.97 21.55
CA VAL A 78 6.43 -6.51 20.60
C VAL A 78 7.44 -5.61 21.31
N SER A 79 8.70 -6.02 21.33
CA SER A 79 9.78 -5.18 21.85
C SER A 79 10.03 -3.97 20.93
N SER A 80 10.59 -2.89 21.48
CA SER A 80 10.93 -1.70 20.69
C SER A 80 11.91 -2.01 19.54
N GLN A 81 12.76 -3.03 19.71
CA GLN A 81 13.70 -3.47 18.69
C GLN A 81 12.98 -4.22 17.55
N GLU A 82 12.07 -5.14 17.87
CA GLU A 82 11.24 -5.83 16.88
C GLU A 82 10.35 -4.85 16.13
N ALA A 83 9.72 -3.89 16.82
CA ALA A 83 8.96 -2.82 16.19
C ALA A 83 9.83 -2.00 15.22
N ALA A 84 11.06 -1.63 15.63
CA ALA A 84 11.98 -0.89 14.78
C ALA A 84 12.42 -1.69 13.55
N ASP A 85 12.69 -2.99 13.71
CA ASP A 85 13.11 -3.85 12.61
C ASP A 85 11.96 -4.14 11.64
N LEU A 86 10.73 -4.29 12.14
CA LEU A 86 9.52 -4.35 11.33
C LEU A 86 9.37 -3.07 10.49
N LEU A 87 9.40 -1.90 11.11
CA LEU A 87 9.28 -0.61 10.41
C LEU A 87 10.39 -0.43 9.36
N ARG A 88 11.64 -0.78 9.67
CA ARG A 88 12.75 -0.74 8.71
C ARG A 88 12.55 -1.71 7.56
N SER A 89 12.07 -2.93 7.84
CA SER A 89 11.78 -3.93 6.81
C SER A 89 10.70 -3.45 5.84
N TRP A 90 9.69 -2.74 6.34
CA TRP A 90 8.62 -2.19 5.52
C TRP A 90 9.11 -1.04 4.65
N VAL A 91 9.97 -0.17 5.19
CA VAL A 91 10.56 0.95 4.44
C VAL A 91 11.52 0.44 3.35
N ASN A 92 12.38 -0.54 3.67
CA ASN A 92 13.35 -1.07 2.71
C ASN A 92 12.66 -1.87 1.59
N ARG A 93 11.70 -2.72 1.93
CA ARG A 93 10.91 -3.46 0.94
C ARG A 93 10.02 -2.55 0.09
N SER A 94 9.68 -1.35 0.57
CA SER A 94 8.98 -0.33 -0.22
C SER A 94 9.87 0.40 -1.24
N ARG A 95 11.20 0.19 -1.20
CA ARG A 95 12.19 0.77 -2.12
C ARG A 95 12.69 -0.19 -3.19
N GLU A 96 12.51 -1.51 -3.02
CA GLU A 96 13.05 -2.54 -3.92
C GLU A 96 12.11 -2.92 -5.09
N ASP A 97 10.87 -2.43 -5.08
CA ASP A 97 9.88 -2.52 -6.17
C ASP A 97 9.49 -1.11 -6.68
#